data_AF-A0A535HRJ8-F1
#
_entry.id   AF-A0A535HRJ8-F1
#
_cell.length_a   1.000
_cell.length_b   1.000
_cell.length_c   1.000
_cell.angle_alpha   90.00
_cell.angle_beta   90.00
_cell.angle_gamma   90.00
#
_symmetry.space_group_name_H-M   'P 1'
#
loop_
_entity.id
_entity.type
_entity.pdbx_description
1 polymer ?
#
loop_
_entity_poly.entity_id
_entity_poly.type
_entity_poly.pdbx_seq_one_letter_code
_entity_poly.pdbx_strand_id
1 'polypeptide(L)'
;MYDSDAEGTQPSPPASLEAGLTFEDVYASLADAVYRYCRSQLRDPDLAEEAAAEALAHACQAFPRNRPEPSWVRAWLFRIAHNAVADQARRAARRRALMGRLLMRPTPGIDVESAVDVRDDLRTTLSAMARLPERDRAIVAMRATAGLGYGEIAEILGMTEEAARVAGHRAIKRLRTAVQGHD
;
A
#
# COMPACT_ATOMS: atom_id res chain seq x y z
N MET A 1 13.03 -57.20 1.71
CA MET A 1 11.57 -57.00 1.65
C MET A 1 11.35 -55.52 1.85
N TYR A 2 10.86 -54.85 0.82
CA TYR A 2 11.08 -53.42 0.55
C TYR A 2 10.39 -52.50 1.56
N ASP A 3 11.09 -51.40 1.84
CA ASP A 3 10.75 -50.22 2.64
C ASP A 3 9.56 -49.45 2.03
N SER A 4 8.55 -49.10 2.82
CA SER A 4 7.38 -48.32 2.38
C SER A 4 6.65 -47.73 3.57
N ASP A 5 7.09 -46.56 4.03
CA ASP A 5 6.23 -45.51 4.61
C ASP A 5 6.99 -44.18 4.56
N ALA A 6 7.19 -43.70 3.33
CA ALA A 6 7.57 -42.33 3.05
C ALA A 6 6.51 -41.72 2.14
N GLU A 7 5.40 -41.24 2.72
CA GLU A 7 4.52 -40.28 2.06
C GLU A 7 5.21 -38.90 2.00
N GLY A 8 6.33 -38.86 1.25
CA GLY A 8 6.77 -37.64 0.61
C GLY A 8 5.82 -37.36 -0.54
N THR A 9 4.79 -36.56 -0.29
CA THR A 9 3.96 -35.99 -1.37
C THR A 9 4.90 -35.38 -2.41
N GLN A 10 4.87 -35.98 -3.60
CA GLN A 10 5.75 -35.75 -4.73
C GLN A 10 5.79 -34.27 -5.18
N PRO A 11 6.91 -33.84 -5.79
CA PRO A 11 7.08 -32.49 -6.34
C PRO A 11 6.19 -32.21 -7.57
N SER A 12 6.02 -30.91 -7.80
CA SER A 12 5.15 -30.15 -8.71
C SER A 12 4.83 -30.70 -10.12
N PRO A 13 3.67 -30.30 -10.71
CA PRO A 13 3.49 -30.38 -12.16
C PRO A 13 4.32 -29.32 -12.91
N PRO A 14 5.02 -29.65 -14.02
CA PRO A 14 5.76 -28.68 -14.83
C PRO A 14 4.87 -27.91 -15.84
N ALA A 15 4.84 -26.58 -15.66
CA ALA A 15 5.18 -25.50 -16.59
C ALA A 15 4.46 -25.23 -17.96
N SER A 16 3.31 -25.81 -18.37
CA SER A 16 2.79 -25.42 -19.72
C SER A 16 1.29 -25.31 -20.04
N LEU A 17 0.31 -25.57 -19.17
CA LEU A 17 -1.09 -25.74 -19.66
C LEU A 17 -2.27 -25.06 -18.93
N GLU A 18 -2.04 -24.14 -17.98
CA GLU A 18 -3.13 -23.34 -17.36
C GLU A 18 -2.71 -21.86 -17.30
N ALA A 19 -2.63 -21.19 -18.44
CA ALA A 19 -2.12 -19.81 -18.59
C ALA A 19 -3.10 -18.78 -18.01
N GLY A 20 -3.24 -18.75 -16.68
CA GLY A 20 -3.90 -17.70 -15.92
C GLY A 20 -2.89 -16.96 -15.04
N LEU A 21 -3.18 -15.70 -14.73
CA LEU A 21 -2.39 -14.90 -13.79
C LEU A 21 -2.29 -15.63 -12.43
N THR A 22 -1.07 -15.90 -11.96
CA THR A 22 -0.86 -16.51 -10.63
C THR A 22 -0.67 -15.45 -9.55
N PHE A 23 -0.81 -15.82 -8.28
CA PHE A 23 -0.48 -14.90 -7.20
C PHE A 23 1.02 -14.60 -7.13
N GLU A 24 1.88 -15.54 -7.54
CA GLU A 24 3.33 -15.33 -7.59
C GLU A 24 3.69 -14.22 -8.58
N ASP A 25 3.07 -14.22 -9.78
CA ASP A 25 3.24 -13.16 -10.77
C ASP A 25 2.79 -11.79 -10.24
N VAL A 26 1.66 -11.77 -9.53
CA VAL A 26 1.10 -10.57 -8.90
C VAL A 26 2.03 -10.05 -7.81
N TYR A 27 2.51 -10.94 -6.95
CA TYR A 27 3.44 -10.58 -5.87
C TYR A 27 4.74 -10.01 -6.44
N ALA A 28 5.37 -10.72 -7.38
CA ALA A 28 6.62 -10.29 -8.00
C ALA A 28 6.49 -8.93 -8.70
N SER A 29 5.32 -8.65 -9.29
CA SER A 29 5.09 -7.41 -10.02
C SER A 29 4.65 -6.23 -9.15
N LEU A 30 3.94 -6.47 -8.04
CA LEU A 30 3.22 -5.43 -7.31
C LEU A 30 3.60 -5.28 -5.84
N ALA A 31 4.38 -6.19 -5.24
CA ALA A 31 4.73 -6.11 -3.82
C ALA A 31 5.44 -4.79 -3.47
N ASP A 32 6.41 -4.35 -4.27
CA ASP A 32 7.09 -3.06 -4.07
C ASP A 32 6.12 -1.87 -4.24
N ALA A 33 5.21 -1.93 -5.22
CA ALA A 33 4.20 -0.90 -5.42
C ALA A 33 3.23 -0.79 -4.23
N VAL A 34 2.80 -1.92 -3.67
CA VAL A 34 1.98 -1.98 -2.46
C VAL A 34 2.71 -1.38 -1.28
N TYR A 35 3.99 -1.73 -1.07
CA TYR A 35 4.80 -1.16 0.00
C TYR A 35 4.96 0.36 -0.16
N ARG A 36 5.30 0.85 -1.35
CA ARG A 36 5.41 2.29 -1.63
C ARG A 36 4.11 3.03 -1.38
N TYR A 37 2.97 2.44 -1.72
CA TYR A 37 1.66 2.98 -1.40
C TYR A 37 1.43 3.04 0.12
N CYS A 38 1.66 1.96 0.85
CA CYS A 38 1.56 1.96 2.31
C CYS A 38 2.46 3.03 2.95
N ARG A 39 3.70 3.19 2.45
CA ARG A 39 4.67 4.20 2.90
C ARG A 39 4.24 5.63 2.57
N SER A 40 3.53 5.88 1.47
CA SER A 40 2.98 7.20 1.19
C SER A 40 1.79 7.53 2.08
N GLN A 41 1.05 6.52 2.56
CA GLN A 41 -0.13 6.73 3.39
C GLN A 41 0.19 6.85 4.87
N LEU A 42 1.19 6.11 5.36
CA LEU A 42 1.57 6.01 6.76
C LEU A 42 2.94 6.67 6.99
N ARG A 43 3.00 7.56 7.98
CA ARG A 43 4.24 8.29 8.32
C ARG A 43 5.31 7.39 8.92
N ASP A 44 4.88 6.37 9.64
CA ASP A 44 5.73 5.42 10.34
C ASP A 44 6.12 4.27 9.38
N PRO A 45 7.41 4.04 9.11
CA PRO A 45 7.88 2.96 8.24
C PRO A 45 7.43 1.57 8.71
N ASP A 46 7.43 1.32 10.02
CA ASP A 46 7.13 0.00 10.58
C ASP A 46 5.64 -0.31 10.39
N LEU A 47 4.77 0.67 10.62
CA LEU A 47 3.33 0.52 10.35
C LEU A 47 3.03 0.31 8.87
N ALA A 48 3.85 0.89 7.98
CA ALA A 48 3.68 0.72 6.55
C ALA A 48 4.13 -0.66 6.07
N GLU A 49 5.23 -1.18 6.61
CA GLU A 49 5.67 -2.55 6.38
C GLU A 49 4.62 -3.56 6.88
N GLU A 50 4.10 -3.35 8.10
CA GLU A 50 3.03 -4.17 8.66
C GLU A 50 1.76 -4.14 7.77
N ALA A 51 1.34 -2.95 7.32
CA ALA A 51 0.19 -2.81 6.43
C ALA A 51 0.40 -3.51 5.07
N ALA A 52 1.60 -3.43 4.50
CA ALA A 52 1.94 -4.07 3.23
C ALA A 52 1.93 -5.61 3.37
N ALA A 53 2.54 -6.12 4.45
CA ALA A 53 2.53 -7.54 4.77
C ALA A 53 1.10 -8.07 4.98
N GLU A 54 0.27 -7.36 5.77
CA GLU A 54 -1.14 -7.70 5.99
C GLU A 54 -1.92 -7.72 4.67
N ALA A 55 -1.72 -6.72 3.81
CA ALA A 55 -2.38 -6.64 2.51
C ALA A 55 -2.00 -7.80 1.58
N LEU A 56 -0.70 -8.11 1.46
CA LEU A 56 -0.21 -9.20 0.62
C LEU A 56 -0.63 -10.57 1.16
N ALA A 57 -0.64 -10.76 2.47
CA ALA A 57 -1.13 -11.99 3.09
C ALA A 57 -2.62 -12.19 2.84
N HIS A 58 -3.45 -11.16 3.03
CA HIS A 58 -4.87 -11.20 2.71
C HIS A 58 -5.11 -11.46 1.22
N ALA A 59 -4.33 -10.81 0.34
CA ALA A 59 -4.41 -11.06 -1.09
C ALA A 59 -4.07 -12.51 -1.43
N CYS A 60 -2.98 -13.07 -0.88
CA CYS A 60 -2.59 -14.47 -1.09
C CYS A 60 -3.70 -15.44 -0.69
N GLN A 61 -4.38 -15.20 0.44
CA GLN A 61 -5.47 -16.04 0.92
C GLN A 61 -6.74 -15.91 0.07
N ALA A 62 -7.03 -14.71 -0.42
CA ALA A 62 -8.22 -14.41 -1.21
C ALA A 62 -8.08 -14.77 -2.69
N PHE A 63 -6.85 -14.78 -3.22
CA PHE A 63 -6.57 -14.94 -4.65
C PHE A 63 -7.16 -16.23 -5.25
N PRO A 64 -7.05 -17.42 -4.63
CA PRO A 64 -7.59 -18.65 -5.20
C PRO A 64 -9.12 -18.63 -5.36
N ARG A 65 -9.83 -17.89 -4.50
CA ARG A 65 -11.30 -17.83 -4.48
C ARG A 65 -11.86 -16.72 -5.37
N ASN A 66 -11.17 -15.59 -5.44
CA ASN A 66 -11.65 -14.42 -6.17
C ASN A 66 -11.08 -14.31 -7.59
N ARG A 67 -9.91 -14.91 -7.86
CA ARG A 67 -9.14 -14.87 -9.13
C ARG A 67 -9.50 -13.65 -10.00
N PRO A 68 -9.06 -12.44 -9.61
CA PRO A 68 -9.42 -11.23 -10.34
C PRO A 68 -8.93 -11.32 -11.79
N GLU A 69 -9.69 -10.74 -12.72
CA GLU A 69 -9.23 -10.62 -14.10
C GLU A 69 -7.89 -9.87 -14.16
N PRO A 70 -7.00 -10.21 -15.11
CA PRO A 70 -5.70 -9.55 -15.24
C PRO A 70 -5.79 -8.03 -15.39
N SER A 71 -6.85 -7.52 -16.01
CA SER A 71 -7.12 -6.08 -16.16
C SER A 71 -7.42 -5.40 -14.82
N TRP A 72 -8.02 -6.10 -13.86
CA TRP A 72 -8.50 -5.55 -12.59
C TRP A 72 -7.63 -5.91 -11.38
N VAL A 73 -6.68 -6.84 -11.53
CA VAL A 73 -5.87 -7.34 -10.42
C VAL A 73 -5.15 -6.25 -9.62
N ARG A 74 -4.70 -5.18 -10.31
CA ARG A 74 -4.06 -4.04 -9.67
C ARG A 74 -5.04 -3.28 -8.78
N ALA A 75 -6.20 -2.92 -9.32
CA ALA A 75 -7.24 -2.21 -8.57
C ALA A 75 -7.74 -3.06 -7.38
N TRP A 76 -7.93 -4.36 -7.59
CA TRP A 76 -8.28 -5.30 -6.53
C TRP A 76 -7.25 -5.34 -5.39
N LEU A 77 -5.96 -5.49 -5.72
CA LEU A 77 -4.90 -5.53 -4.71
C LEU A 77 -4.78 -4.19 -3.96
N PHE A 78 -4.92 -3.07 -4.67
CA PHE A 78 -4.83 -1.74 -4.06
C PHE A 78 -6.05 -1.39 -3.21
N ARG A 79 -7.22 -2.01 -3.46
CA ARG A 79 -8.36 -1.98 -2.54
C ARG A 79 -8.02 -2.66 -1.22
N ILE A 80 -7.38 -3.84 -1.27
CA ILE A 80 -6.93 -4.56 -0.08
C ILE A 80 -5.87 -3.73 0.68
N ALA A 81 -4.89 -3.18 -0.04
CA ALA A 81 -3.87 -2.33 0.55
C ALA A 81 -4.44 -1.06 1.21
N HIS A 82 -5.42 -0.41 0.56
CA HIS A 82 -6.11 0.75 1.13
C HIS A 82 -6.83 0.42 2.44
N ASN A 83 -7.50 -0.73 2.48
CA ASN A 83 -8.18 -1.20 3.70
C ASN A 83 -7.18 -1.51 4.83
N ALA A 84 -6.06 -2.18 4.52
CA ALA A 84 -5.01 -2.48 5.49
C ALA A 84 -4.39 -1.21 6.08
N VAL A 85 -4.13 -0.19 5.25
CA VAL A 85 -3.69 1.13 5.72
C VAL A 85 -4.70 1.75 6.68
N ALA A 86 -5.99 1.74 6.33
CA ALA A 86 -7.04 2.29 7.18
C ALA A 86 -7.16 1.53 8.51
N ASP A 87 -7.02 0.20 8.49
CA ASP A 87 -7.02 -0.64 9.69
C ASP A 87 -5.83 -0.32 10.60
N GLN A 88 -4.63 -0.22 10.03
CA GLN A 88 -3.42 0.12 10.78
C GLN A 88 -3.47 1.53 11.37
N ALA A 89 -3.92 2.53 10.61
CA ALA A 89 -4.13 3.88 11.12
C ALA A 89 -5.12 3.91 12.30
N ARG A 90 -6.23 3.16 12.19
CA ARG A 90 -7.23 3.02 13.26
C ARG A 90 -6.66 2.31 14.49
N ARG A 91 -5.88 1.23 14.32
CA ARG A 91 -5.20 0.52 15.42
C ARG A 91 -4.20 1.42 16.13
N ALA A 92 -3.36 2.15 15.39
CA ALA A 92 -2.38 3.08 15.94
C ALA A 92 -3.05 4.22 16.73
N ALA A 93 -4.15 4.79 16.21
CA ALA A 93 -4.92 5.81 16.93
C ALA A 93 -5.50 5.28 18.25
N ARG A 94 -6.06 4.07 18.26
CA ARG A 94 -6.57 3.43 19.48
C ARG A 94 -5.46 3.16 20.50
N ARG A 95 -4.29 2.67 20.06
CA ARG A 95 -3.12 2.47 20.94
C ARG A 95 -2.67 3.79 21.58
N ARG A 96 -2.58 4.86 20.79
CA ARG A 96 -2.24 6.20 21.31
C ARG A 96 -3.27 6.72 22.31
N ALA A 97 -4.57 6.55 22.03
CA ALA A 97 -5.62 6.95 22.95
C ALA A 97 -5.58 6.18 24.29
N LEU A 98 -5.29 4.88 24.24
CA LEU A 98 -5.12 4.06 25.45
C LEU A 98 -3.88 4.47 26.24
N MET A 99 -2.75 4.69 25.56
CA MET A 99 -1.51 5.14 26.20
C MET A 99 -1.64 6.55 26.77
N GLY A 100 -2.32 7.48 26.08
CA GLY A 100 -2.62 8.81 26.59
C GLY A 100 -3.58 8.82 27.78
N ARG A 101 -4.41 7.78 27.94
CA ARG A 101 -5.21 7.55 29.15
C ARG A 101 -4.39 6.97 30.31
N LEU A 102 -3.33 6.21 30.01
CA LEU A 102 -2.43 5.61 31.00
C LEU A 102 -1.30 6.56 31.42
N LEU A 103 -0.93 7.53 30.58
CA LEU A 103 0.17 8.46 30.78
C LEU A 103 -0.33 9.91 30.71
N MET A 104 -0.70 10.48 31.86
CA MET A 104 -0.80 11.95 32.03
C MET A 104 0.61 12.58 32.07
N ARG A 105 1.38 12.45 30.97
CA ARG A 105 2.59 13.26 30.72
C ARG A 105 2.81 13.42 29.21
N PRO A 106 3.13 14.62 28.72
CA PRO A 106 3.41 14.83 27.31
C PRO A 106 4.73 14.17 26.94
N THR A 107 4.68 13.14 26.10
CA THR A 107 5.88 12.60 25.43
C THR A 107 6.10 13.43 24.17
N PRO A 108 7.29 14.04 23.96
CA PRO A 108 7.57 14.78 22.74
C PRO A 108 7.47 13.85 21.53
N GLY A 109 6.94 14.38 20.41
CA GLY A 109 6.94 13.68 19.13
C GLY A 109 8.36 13.27 18.79
N ILE A 110 8.56 11.99 18.46
CA ILE A 110 9.84 11.49 17.99
C ILE A 110 10.04 12.09 16.59
N ASP A 111 10.88 13.11 16.53
CA ASP A 111 11.50 13.61 15.32
C ASP A 111 12.66 12.68 15.00
N VAL A 112 12.52 11.84 13.98
CA VAL A 112 13.62 11.00 13.48
C VAL A 112 14.17 11.67 12.24
N GLU A 113 15.14 12.55 12.47
CA GLU A 113 16.09 12.97 11.48
C GLU A 113 17.20 11.91 11.38
N SER A 114 17.40 11.30 10.20
CA SER A 114 18.71 11.03 9.59
C SER A 114 18.66 9.98 8.48
N ALA A 115 19.04 10.41 7.28
CA ALA A 115 20.19 9.92 6.53
C ALA A 115 20.17 10.59 5.16
N VAL A 116 21.35 10.92 4.63
CA VAL A 116 21.54 12.03 3.68
C VAL A 116 22.08 11.50 2.33
N ASP A 117 21.77 12.28 1.28
CA ASP A 117 22.27 12.29 -0.11
C ASP A 117 21.52 11.54 -1.23
N VAL A 118 20.73 10.51 -0.96
CA VAL A 118 19.66 10.04 -1.90
C VAL A 118 18.27 10.07 -1.24
N ARG A 119 18.28 10.26 0.09
CA ARG A 119 17.11 10.28 0.96
C ARG A 119 16.40 11.63 0.98
N ASP A 120 17.02 12.72 0.51
CA ASP A 120 16.39 14.04 0.58
C ASP A 120 15.23 14.22 -0.40
N ASP A 121 15.34 13.75 -1.64
CA ASP A 121 14.23 13.82 -2.60
C ASP A 121 13.04 12.96 -2.16
N LEU A 122 13.31 11.75 -1.68
CA LEU A 122 12.28 10.83 -1.19
C LEU A 122 11.64 11.36 0.10
N ARG A 123 12.44 11.87 1.04
CA ARG A 123 11.96 12.47 2.30
C ARG A 123 11.13 13.71 2.01
N THR A 124 11.58 14.57 1.10
CA THR A 124 10.87 15.78 0.65
C THR A 124 9.55 15.39 0.00
N THR A 125 9.55 14.41 -0.89
CA THR A 125 8.34 13.91 -1.56
C THR A 125 7.35 13.31 -0.56
N LEU A 126 7.80 12.44 0.35
CA LEU A 126 6.94 11.84 1.38
C LEU A 126 6.41 12.90 2.36
N SER A 127 7.21 13.91 2.68
CA SER A 127 6.79 15.04 3.53
C SER A 127 5.75 15.92 2.83
N ALA A 128 5.94 16.21 1.55
CA ALA A 128 4.96 16.93 0.73
C ALA A 128 3.65 16.13 0.59
N MET A 129 3.76 14.82 0.36
CA MET A 129 2.61 13.90 0.34
C MET A 129 1.86 13.92 1.67
N ALA A 130 2.56 13.88 2.81
CA ALA A 130 1.95 13.89 4.14
C ALA A 130 1.16 15.16 4.48
N ARG A 131 1.36 16.26 3.73
CA ARG A 131 0.58 17.51 3.85
C ARG A 131 -0.72 17.49 3.04
N LEU A 132 -0.89 16.55 2.12
CA LEU A 132 -2.14 16.40 1.38
C LEU A 132 -3.24 15.81 2.26
N PRO A 133 -4.52 16.17 1.99
CA PRO A 133 -5.66 15.42 2.51
C PRO A 133 -5.51 13.92 2.15
N GLU A 134 -5.93 13.04 3.05
CA GLU A 134 -5.74 11.59 2.92
C GLU A 134 -6.23 11.01 1.59
N ARG A 135 -7.41 11.49 1.13
CA ARG A 135 -8.00 11.09 -0.15
C ARG A 135 -7.17 11.56 -1.34
N ASP A 136 -6.76 12.82 -1.36
CA ASP A 136 -5.90 13.40 -2.40
C ASP A 136 -4.56 12.64 -2.47
N ARG A 137 -3.99 12.28 -1.31
CA ARG A 137 -2.76 11.48 -1.19
C ARG A 137 -2.92 10.08 -1.76
N ALA A 138 -4.02 9.39 -1.44
CA ALA A 138 -4.31 8.05 -1.94
C ALA A 138 -4.44 8.04 -3.48
N ILE A 139 -5.14 9.02 -4.06
CA ILE A 139 -5.29 9.15 -5.52
C ILE A 139 -3.93 9.26 -6.20
N VAL A 140 -3.07 10.18 -5.72
CA VAL A 140 -1.74 10.37 -6.33
C VAL A 140 -0.89 9.12 -6.17
N ALA A 141 -0.89 8.50 -4.99
CA ALA A 141 -0.08 7.32 -4.72
C ALA A 141 -0.50 6.11 -5.57
N MET A 142 -1.80 5.84 -5.71
CA MET A 142 -2.31 4.75 -6.56
C MET A 142 -1.93 4.94 -8.03
N ARG A 143 -1.98 6.19 -8.53
CA ARG A 143 -1.50 6.51 -9.88
C ARG A 143 0.00 6.30 -10.02
N ALA A 144 0.78 6.79 -9.06
CA ALA A 144 2.24 6.79 -9.14
C ALA A 144 2.84 5.38 -8.97
N THR A 145 2.25 4.54 -8.12
CA THR A 145 2.80 3.22 -7.77
C THR A 145 2.20 2.09 -8.61
N ALA A 146 0.90 2.16 -8.96
CA ALA A 146 0.21 1.10 -9.69
C ALA A 146 -0.26 1.50 -11.09
N GLY A 147 -0.19 2.77 -11.46
CA GLY A 147 -0.66 3.25 -12.76
C GLY A 147 -2.17 3.23 -12.91
N LEU A 148 -2.94 3.19 -11.81
CA LEU A 148 -4.40 3.06 -11.88
C LEU A 148 -5.07 4.26 -12.57
N GLY A 149 -6.12 3.96 -13.34
CA GLY A 149 -7.03 4.93 -13.91
C GLY A 149 -7.89 5.62 -12.85
N TYR A 150 -8.46 6.78 -13.18
CA TYR A 150 -9.32 7.50 -12.24
C TYR A 150 -10.62 6.74 -11.93
N GLY A 151 -11.15 5.94 -12.87
CA GLY A 151 -12.32 5.09 -12.63
C GLY A 151 -12.04 4.02 -11.57
N GLU A 152 -10.94 3.28 -11.70
CA GLU A 152 -10.50 2.27 -10.73
C GLU A 152 -10.30 2.87 -9.34
N ILE A 153 -9.60 4.02 -9.27
CA ILE A 153 -9.36 4.74 -8.02
C ILE A 153 -10.68 5.20 -7.39
N ALA A 154 -11.61 5.70 -8.20
CA ALA A 154 -12.90 6.17 -7.73
C ALA A 154 -13.71 5.03 -7.10
N GLU A 155 -13.68 3.84 -7.69
CA GLU A 155 -14.31 2.66 -7.09
C GLU A 155 -13.64 2.24 -5.78
N ILE A 156 -12.30 2.29 -5.69
CA ILE A 156 -11.59 1.97 -4.45
C ILE A 156 -11.94 2.95 -3.33
N LEU A 157 -12.06 4.23 -3.65
CA LEU A 157 -12.29 5.30 -2.68
C LEU A 157 -13.79 5.61 -2.43
N GLY A 158 -14.71 4.94 -3.14
CA GLY A 158 -16.15 5.14 -3.01
C GLY A 158 -16.59 6.55 -3.45
N MET A 159 -16.09 7.02 -4.58
CA MET A 159 -16.40 8.34 -5.13
C MET A 159 -16.67 8.29 -6.64
N THR A 160 -17.02 9.42 -7.27
CA THR A 160 -17.19 9.49 -8.73
C THR A 160 -15.84 9.64 -9.43
N GLU A 161 -15.72 9.10 -10.65
CA GLU A 161 -14.50 9.26 -11.47
C GLU A 161 -14.14 10.74 -11.68
N GLU A 162 -15.14 11.59 -11.91
CA GLU A 162 -14.90 13.02 -12.12
C GLU A 162 -14.36 13.70 -10.86
N ALA A 163 -14.89 13.35 -9.68
CA ALA A 163 -14.35 13.86 -8.43
C ALA A 163 -12.91 13.36 -8.19
N ALA A 164 -12.59 12.12 -8.57
CA ALA A 164 -11.23 11.57 -8.47
C ALA A 164 -10.26 12.30 -9.41
N ARG A 165 -10.70 12.60 -10.65
CA ARG A 165 -9.95 13.38 -11.63
C ARG A 165 -9.64 14.78 -11.11
N VAL A 166 -10.65 15.52 -10.65
CA VAL A 166 -10.47 16.89 -10.12
C VAL A 166 -9.55 16.89 -8.90
N ALA A 167 -9.76 15.97 -7.96
CA ALA A 167 -8.92 15.83 -6.76
C ALA A 167 -7.47 15.49 -7.12
N GLY A 168 -7.25 14.57 -8.05
CA GLY A 168 -5.91 14.19 -8.53
C GLY A 168 -5.15 15.35 -9.16
N HIS A 169 -5.78 16.12 -10.05
CA HIS A 169 -5.15 17.30 -10.66
C HIS A 169 -4.75 18.34 -9.61
N ARG A 170 -5.65 18.62 -8.66
CA ARG A 170 -5.38 19.55 -7.55
C ARG A 170 -4.25 19.05 -6.65
N ALA A 171 -4.23 17.76 -6.34
CA ALA A 171 -3.20 17.15 -5.51
C ALA A 171 -1.82 17.25 -6.15
N ILE A 172 -1.71 16.93 -7.45
CA ILE A 172 -0.45 17.07 -8.22
C ILE A 172 0.01 18.52 -8.23
N LYS A 173 -0.90 19.48 -8.45
CA LYS A 173 -0.56 20.92 -8.42
C LYS A 173 0.04 21.32 -7.06
N ARG A 174 -0.59 20.89 -5.95
CA ARG A 174 -0.10 21.15 -4.58
C ARG A 174 1.26 20.53 -4.33
N LEU A 175 1.50 19.30 -4.79
CA LEU A 175 2.79 18.63 -4.65
C LEU A 175 3.90 19.36 -5.40
N ARG A 176 3.65 19.78 -6.65
CA ARG A 176 4.62 20.53 -7.44
C ARG A 176 5.05 21.81 -6.71
N THR A 177 4.10 22.58 -6.20
CA THR A 177 4.41 23.78 -5.41
C THR A 177 5.16 23.47 -4.12
N ALA A 178 4.81 22.37 -3.43
CA ALA A 178 5.45 22.00 -2.17
C ALA A 178 6.90 21.50 -2.34
N VAL A 179 7.22 20.87 -3.47
CA VAL A 179 8.58 20.40 -3.79
C VAL A 179 9.44 21.54 -4.32
N GLN A 180 8.89 22.41 -5.19
CA GLN A 180 9.62 23.56 -5.76
C GLN A 180 9.93 24.68 -4.77
N GLY A 181 9.22 24.76 -3.64
CA GLY A 181 9.48 25.75 -2.58
C GLY A 181 10.54 25.31 -1.57
N HIS A 182 11.21 24.16 -1.80
CA HIS A 182 12.28 23.63 -0.97
C HIS A 182 13.67 23.70 -1.65
N ASP A 183 13.75 24.26 -2.86
CA ASP A 183 14.99 24.74 -3.51
C ASP A 183 15.27 26.20 -3.12
#